data_AF-A0A7C4J7L9-F1
#
_entry.id   AF-A0A7C4J7L9-F1
#
_cell.length_a   1.000
_cell.length_b   1.000
_cell.length_c   1.000
_cell.angle_alpha   90.00
_cell.angle_beta   90.00
_cell.angle_gamma   90.00
#
_symmetry.space_group_name_H-M   'P 1'
#
loop_
_entity.id
_entity.type
_entity.pdbx_description
1 polymer ?
#
loop_
_entity_poly.entity_id
_entity_poly.type
_entity_poly.pdbx_seq_one_letter_code
_entity_poly.pdbx_strand_id
1 'polypeptide(L)'
;MSKLGVHVASGNRKGFGEFLKKCADAGSPVPVVFAVDQNVWPDTQQFSPETIVIFRHQPRDPEQGGLDAPGGMYHTDPGKTARDWMDRLMPRWRLNPAHYYSPINEQDAAILDHYAWLDAFTLECLRVADANGFKLALYAFSSGNPRDDVVGSDGQLIPGGSTLEQKWGKMLPSMQYAKAHGHILLLHEYGFNSPARNGGPATSLRASAPNLALRYRRTYRFLYQFNADPPLVISEASAGVGGFGTLMPEAWLADAAWYDGELMRDRVVLGCCLYQVGGAENIRTIFPALADHIARTPTPLPESGPLPVIV
;
A
#
# COMPACT_ATOMS: atom_id res chain seq x y z
N MET A 1 12.14 -14.31 1.02
CA MET A 1 10.83 -14.59 1.64
C MET A 1 9.82 -13.99 0.72
N SER A 2 8.72 -14.69 0.46
CA SER A 2 7.62 -14.09 -0.30
C SER A 2 7.22 -12.76 0.33
N LYS A 3 6.84 -11.81 -0.53
CA LYS A 3 6.30 -10.50 -0.20
C LYS A 3 4.78 -10.49 -0.27
N LEU A 4 4.14 -11.61 -0.65
CA LEU A 4 2.69 -11.68 -0.84
C LEU A 4 1.93 -11.85 0.47
N GLY A 5 1.04 -10.92 0.71
CA GLY A 5 -0.06 -11.00 1.67
C GLY A 5 -1.36 -10.55 1.04
N VAL A 6 -2.32 -10.11 1.85
CA VAL A 6 -3.70 -9.87 1.38
C VAL A 6 -4.29 -8.57 1.90
N HIS A 7 -5.07 -7.93 1.04
CA HIS A 7 -5.99 -6.86 1.42
C HIS A 7 -7.31 -7.49 1.89
N VAL A 8 -7.84 -7.05 3.03
CA VAL A 8 -9.02 -7.63 3.68
C VAL A 8 -10.10 -6.57 3.85
N ALA A 9 -11.25 -6.81 3.22
CA ALA A 9 -12.44 -5.97 3.33
C ALA A 9 -13.62 -6.76 3.94
N SER A 10 -14.72 -6.06 4.19
CA SER A 10 -15.97 -6.69 4.64
C SER A 10 -16.45 -7.75 3.63
N GLY A 11 -16.86 -8.92 4.11
CA GLY A 11 -17.40 -9.98 3.26
C GLY A 11 -17.00 -11.38 3.74
N ASN A 12 -17.14 -12.36 2.86
CA ASN A 12 -16.80 -13.75 3.18
C ASN A 12 -15.27 -13.96 3.20
N ARG A 13 -14.73 -14.26 4.39
CA ARG A 13 -13.28 -14.49 4.60
C ARG A 13 -12.97 -15.94 5.02
N LYS A 14 -13.89 -16.88 4.77
CA LYS A 14 -13.70 -18.29 5.13
C LYS A 14 -12.39 -18.83 4.52
N GLY A 15 -11.57 -19.48 5.34
CA GLY A 15 -10.25 -19.99 4.95
C GLY A 15 -9.08 -19.08 5.31
N PHE A 16 -9.33 -17.87 5.83
CA PHE A 16 -8.26 -16.90 6.11
C PHE A 16 -7.29 -17.38 7.20
N GLY A 17 -7.80 -17.91 8.32
CA GLY A 17 -6.95 -18.46 9.39
C GLY A 17 -6.14 -19.67 8.92
N GLU A 18 -6.75 -20.57 8.15
CA GLU A 18 -6.08 -21.74 7.57
C GLU A 18 -4.99 -21.34 6.55
N PHE A 19 -5.24 -20.29 5.77
CA PHE A 19 -4.26 -19.69 4.86
C PHE A 19 -3.04 -19.16 5.63
N LEU A 20 -3.26 -18.35 6.67
CA LEU A 20 -2.18 -17.84 7.53
C LEU A 20 -1.39 -18.98 8.17
N LYS A 21 -2.10 -19.96 8.76
CA LYS A 21 -1.49 -21.10 9.43
C LYS A 21 -0.62 -21.92 8.48
N LYS A 22 -1.10 -22.22 7.27
CA LYS A 22 -0.35 -23.01 6.28
C LYS A 22 0.96 -22.33 5.87
N CYS A 23 0.94 -21.00 5.69
CA CYS A 23 2.14 -20.23 5.37
C CYS A 23 3.14 -20.24 6.54
N ALA A 24 2.65 -20.01 7.77
CA ALA A 24 3.48 -20.03 8.97
C ALA A 24 4.08 -21.41 9.27
N ASP A 25 3.29 -22.48 9.18
CA ASP A 25 3.76 -23.88 9.38
C ASP A 25 4.86 -24.27 8.38
N ALA A 26 4.90 -23.64 7.19
CA ALA A 26 5.92 -23.84 6.19
C ALA A 26 7.18 -22.98 6.41
N GLY A 27 7.25 -22.18 7.49
CA GLY A 27 8.37 -21.28 7.76
C GLY A 27 8.42 -20.05 6.85
N SER A 28 7.29 -19.71 6.20
CA SER A 28 7.16 -18.55 5.31
C SER A 28 5.85 -17.82 5.66
N PRO A 29 5.78 -17.18 6.85
CA PRO A 29 4.57 -16.47 7.27
C PRO A 29 4.19 -15.37 6.27
N VAL A 30 2.91 -15.04 6.22
CA VAL A 30 2.43 -13.91 5.42
C VAL A 30 3.10 -12.63 5.94
N PRO A 31 3.79 -11.84 5.11
CA PRO A 31 4.56 -10.69 5.59
C PRO A 31 3.67 -9.55 6.08
N VAL A 32 2.53 -9.32 5.41
CA VAL A 32 1.65 -8.19 5.71
C VAL A 32 0.19 -8.48 5.37
N VAL A 33 -0.72 -7.98 6.21
CA VAL A 33 -2.16 -7.92 5.95
C VAL A 33 -2.61 -6.47 6.11
N PHE A 34 -3.33 -5.96 5.12
CA PHE A 34 -3.98 -4.66 5.19
C PHE A 34 -5.49 -4.86 5.34
N ALA A 35 -6.10 -4.31 6.38
CA ALA A 35 -7.51 -4.53 6.70
C ALA A 35 -8.29 -3.21 6.77
N VAL A 36 -9.40 -3.14 6.02
CA VAL A 36 -10.33 -2.00 6.04
C VAL A 36 -11.55 -2.36 6.87
N ASP A 37 -11.65 -1.73 8.04
CA ASP A 37 -12.74 -1.92 9.00
C ASP A 37 -12.99 -3.37 9.47
N GLN A 38 -12.04 -4.27 9.19
CA GLN A 38 -12.07 -5.66 9.63
C GLN A 38 -11.06 -5.90 10.73
N ASN A 39 -11.50 -6.44 11.87
CA ASN A 39 -10.58 -6.91 12.89
C ASN A 39 -10.00 -8.26 12.46
N VAL A 40 -8.74 -8.26 12.04
CA VAL A 40 -7.97 -9.46 11.66
C VAL A 40 -6.97 -9.89 12.74
N TRP A 41 -6.89 -9.14 13.85
CA TRP A 41 -5.91 -9.37 14.90
C TRP A 41 -6.01 -10.76 15.55
N PRO A 42 -7.21 -11.29 15.89
CA PRO A 42 -7.29 -12.62 16.51
C PRO A 42 -6.73 -13.74 15.61
N ASP A 43 -7.05 -13.72 14.31
CA ASP A 43 -6.56 -14.72 13.36
C ASP A 43 -5.04 -14.62 13.17
N THR A 44 -4.53 -13.39 12.99
CA THR A 44 -3.09 -13.16 12.80
C THR A 44 -2.29 -13.51 14.04
N GLN A 45 -2.75 -13.11 15.24
CA GLN A 45 -2.11 -13.47 16.50
C GLN A 45 -2.09 -14.98 16.73
N GLN A 46 -3.16 -15.69 16.38
CA GLN A 46 -3.26 -17.13 16.58
C GLN A 46 -2.42 -17.94 15.58
N PHE A 47 -2.43 -17.55 14.30
CA PHE A 47 -1.93 -18.40 13.21
C PHE A 47 -0.64 -17.91 12.55
N SER A 48 -0.32 -16.61 12.65
CA SER A 48 0.89 -16.04 12.04
C SER A 48 1.30 -14.75 12.76
N PRO A 49 1.78 -14.84 14.02
CA PRO A 49 2.05 -13.66 14.86
C PRO A 49 3.18 -12.76 14.34
N GLU A 50 3.97 -13.23 13.38
CA GLU A 50 5.00 -12.44 12.69
C GLU A 50 4.44 -11.57 11.55
N THR A 51 3.17 -11.76 11.16
CA THR A 51 2.50 -10.98 10.11
C THR A 51 2.32 -9.53 10.55
N ILE A 52 2.82 -8.58 9.75
CA ILE A 52 2.53 -7.16 9.96
C ILE A 52 1.05 -6.91 9.65
N VAL A 53 0.37 -6.18 10.53
CA VAL A 53 -1.05 -5.84 10.39
C VAL A 53 -1.16 -4.34 10.23
N ILE A 54 -1.80 -3.91 9.15
CA ILE A 54 -2.11 -2.51 8.89
C ILE A 54 -3.63 -2.38 8.92
N PHE A 55 -4.13 -1.44 9.72
CA PHE A 55 -5.56 -1.20 9.83
C PHE A 55 -5.93 0.17 9.30
N ARG A 56 -7.01 0.22 8.53
CA ARG A 56 -7.66 1.43 8.07
C ARG A 56 -9.10 1.45 8.56
N HIS A 57 -9.49 2.55 9.17
CA HIS A 57 -10.90 2.85 9.42
C HIS A 57 -11.40 3.76 8.30
N GLN A 58 -12.57 3.47 7.74
CA GLN A 58 -13.26 4.34 6.79
C GLN A 58 -14.50 4.92 7.50
N PRO A 59 -14.39 6.08 8.17
CA PRO A 59 -15.53 6.69 8.82
C PRO A 59 -16.67 6.88 7.83
N ARG A 60 -17.90 6.59 8.27
CA ARG A 60 -19.08 6.80 7.42
C ARG A 60 -19.65 8.19 7.64
N ASP A 61 -20.04 8.79 6.54
CA ASP A 61 -20.89 9.95 6.45
C ASP A 61 -22.27 9.52 5.91
N PRO A 62 -23.38 9.99 6.48
CA PRO A 62 -24.72 9.60 6.03
C PRO A 62 -25.02 9.96 4.57
N GLU A 63 -24.40 11.02 4.04
CA GLU A 63 -24.64 11.53 2.68
C GLU A 63 -23.61 11.01 1.69
N GLN A 64 -22.34 10.89 2.12
CA GLN A 64 -21.21 10.56 1.24
C GLN A 64 -20.73 9.11 1.35
N GLY A 65 -21.27 8.33 2.30
CA GLY A 65 -20.82 6.96 2.53
C GLY A 65 -19.46 6.88 3.24
N GLY A 66 -18.62 5.91 2.87
CA GLY A 66 -17.29 5.76 3.46
C GLY A 66 -16.34 6.88 3.02
N LEU A 67 -15.71 7.55 3.98
CA LEU A 67 -14.78 8.66 3.72
C LEU A 67 -13.33 8.18 3.57
N ASP A 68 -12.67 8.62 2.51
CA ASP A 68 -11.26 8.33 2.25
C ASP A 68 -10.29 9.37 2.84
N ALA A 69 -10.80 10.54 3.20
CA ALA A 69 -10.06 11.67 3.74
C ALA A 69 -11.00 12.62 4.51
N PRO A 70 -10.47 13.55 5.32
CA PRO A 70 -11.29 14.59 5.95
C PRO A 70 -11.96 15.52 4.92
N GLY A 71 -13.15 16.01 5.24
CA GLY A 71 -13.84 17.01 4.42
C GLY A 71 -13.10 18.34 4.36
N GLY A 72 -13.20 19.04 3.23
CA GLY A 72 -12.54 20.34 3.02
C GLY A 72 -11.02 20.25 2.78
N MET A 73 -10.49 19.05 2.55
CA MET A 73 -9.09 18.80 2.23
C MET A 73 -8.56 19.79 1.18
N TYR A 74 -7.33 20.28 1.37
CA TYR A 74 -6.64 21.30 0.56
C TYR A 74 -7.14 22.75 0.69
N HIS A 75 -8.26 22.99 1.38
CA HIS A 75 -8.87 24.32 1.47
C HIS A 75 -9.02 24.82 2.93
N THR A 76 -8.47 24.09 3.88
CA THR A 76 -8.53 24.38 5.32
C THR A 76 -7.14 24.54 5.93
N ASP A 77 -7.05 24.81 7.23
CA ASP A 77 -5.78 24.70 7.96
C ASP A 77 -5.36 23.23 8.08
N PRO A 78 -4.22 22.79 7.52
CA PRO A 78 -3.82 21.39 7.50
C PRO A 78 -3.61 20.82 8.91
N GLY A 79 -3.07 21.61 9.84
CA GLY A 79 -2.80 21.15 11.20
C GLY A 79 -4.08 20.92 12.01
N LYS A 80 -5.04 21.85 11.95
CA LYS A 80 -6.35 21.69 12.59
C LYS A 80 -7.10 20.51 11.97
N THR A 81 -7.12 20.41 10.64
CA THR A 81 -7.78 19.30 9.96
C THR A 81 -7.16 17.95 10.33
N ALA A 82 -5.83 17.87 10.47
CA ALA A 82 -5.15 16.67 10.96
C ALA A 82 -5.61 16.28 12.36
N ARG A 83 -5.61 17.20 13.32
CA ARG A 83 -6.04 16.91 14.70
C ARG A 83 -7.49 16.43 14.77
N ASP A 84 -8.41 17.17 14.12
CA ASP A 84 -9.84 16.81 14.08
C ASP A 84 -10.05 15.42 13.44
N TRP A 85 -9.31 15.13 12.37
CA TRP A 85 -9.39 13.84 11.68
C TRP A 85 -8.84 12.69 12.52
N MET A 86 -7.68 12.88 13.15
CA MET A 86 -7.06 11.89 14.01
C MET A 86 -7.92 11.60 15.25
N ASP A 87 -8.56 12.62 15.84
CA ASP A 87 -9.52 12.46 16.93
C ASP A 87 -10.73 11.59 16.53
N ARG A 88 -11.16 11.69 15.27
CA ARG A 88 -12.22 10.85 14.71
C ARG A 88 -11.79 9.40 14.51
N LEU A 89 -10.54 9.16 14.07
CA LEU A 89 -10.06 7.82 13.73
C LEU A 89 -9.60 6.98 14.93
N MET A 90 -8.87 7.58 15.86
CA MET A 90 -8.20 6.86 16.94
C MET A 90 -9.12 6.02 17.84
N PRO A 91 -10.36 6.45 18.19
CA PRO A 91 -11.27 5.60 18.96
C PRO A 91 -11.49 4.24 18.31
N ARG A 92 -11.59 4.18 16.97
CA ARG A 92 -11.72 2.91 16.25
C ARG A 92 -10.41 2.12 16.23
N TRP A 93 -9.28 2.79 16.08
CA TRP A 93 -7.96 2.16 16.11
C TRP A 93 -7.67 1.46 17.44
N ARG A 94 -8.06 2.06 18.57
CA ARG A 94 -7.93 1.43 19.91
C ARG A 94 -8.71 0.12 20.04
N LEU A 95 -9.79 -0.05 19.28
CA LEU A 95 -10.61 -1.27 19.27
C LEU A 95 -10.11 -2.31 18.24
N ASN A 96 -9.17 -1.96 17.38
CA ASN A 96 -8.65 -2.81 16.31
C ASN A 96 -7.12 -2.77 16.35
N PRO A 97 -6.48 -3.61 17.18
CA PRO A 97 -5.03 -3.66 17.28
C PRO A 97 -4.39 -3.93 15.91
N ALA A 98 -3.35 -3.16 15.61
CA ALA A 98 -2.55 -3.28 14.40
C ALA A 98 -1.15 -2.72 14.66
N HIS A 99 -0.20 -3.11 13.81
CA HIS A 99 1.16 -2.60 13.86
C HIS A 99 1.24 -1.18 13.27
N TYR A 100 0.46 -0.91 12.22
CA TYR A 100 0.35 0.40 11.61
C TYR A 100 -1.10 0.78 11.31
N TYR A 101 -1.35 2.08 11.20
CA TYR A 101 -2.67 2.65 10.93
C TYR A 101 -2.64 3.59 9.73
N SER A 102 -3.56 3.41 8.79
CA SER A 102 -3.67 4.30 7.62
C SER A 102 -4.72 5.38 7.87
N PRO A 103 -4.34 6.67 7.93
CA PRO A 103 -5.28 7.75 8.20
C PRO A 103 -6.10 8.17 6.98
N ILE A 104 -5.57 8.03 5.77
CA ILE A 104 -6.22 8.50 4.52
C ILE A 104 -5.97 7.51 3.39
N ASN A 105 -6.69 7.67 2.28
CA ASN A 105 -6.57 6.81 1.10
C ASN A 105 -6.56 7.61 -0.20
N GLU A 106 -5.60 7.32 -1.08
CA GLU A 106 -5.58 7.70 -2.50
C GLU A 106 -5.74 9.20 -2.81
N GLN A 107 -5.26 10.07 -1.94
CA GLN A 107 -5.40 11.52 -2.11
C GLN A 107 -4.38 12.08 -3.10
N ASP A 108 -4.66 11.99 -4.41
CA ASP A 108 -3.83 12.58 -5.47
C ASP A 108 -4.19 14.06 -5.73
N ALA A 109 -3.43 14.96 -5.10
CA ALA A 109 -3.61 16.39 -5.27
C ALA A 109 -3.37 16.85 -6.72
N ALA A 110 -4.15 17.85 -7.17
CA ALA A 110 -4.05 18.35 -8.54
C ALA A 110 -2.83 19.26 -8.78
N ILE A 111 -2.39 20.01 -7.77
CA ILE A 111 -1.34 21.04 -7.89
C ILE A 111 -0.32 20.93 -6.75
N LEU A 112 0.88 21.46 -6.97
CA LEU A 112 1.99 21.40 -6.01
C LEU A 112 1.67 22.02 -4.64
N ASP A 113 0.89 23.09 -4.58
CA ASP A 113 0.48 23.72 -3.31
C ASP A 113 -0.41 22.79 -2.48
N HIS A 114 -1.23 21.98 -3.12
CA HIS A 114 -2.05 20.98 -2.44
C HIS A 114 -1.20 19.79 -1.94
N TYR A 115 -0.09 19.45 -2.60
CA TYR A 115 0.88 18.50 -2.01
C TYR A 115 1.63 19.10 -0.82
N ALA A 116 1.94 20.40 -0.81
CA ALA A 116 2.49 21.06 0.36
C ALA A 116 1.49 21.06 1.53
N TRP A 117 0.20 21.27 1.24
CA TRP A 117 -0.86 21.10 2.22
C TRP A 117 -0.94 19.66 2.74
N LEU A 118 -0.89 18.67 1.85
CA LEU A 118 -0.95 17.25 2.17
C LEU A 118 0.22 16.81 3.06
N ASP A 119 1.42 17.33 2.80
CA ASP A 119 2.60 17.15 3.64
C ASP A 119 2.37 17.73 5.05
N ALA A 120 1.96 18.98 5.16
CA ALA A 120 1.70 19.63 6.44
C ALA A 120 0.62 18.90 7.26
N PHE A 121 -0.45 18.46 6.62
CA PHE A 121 -1.50 17.65 7.23
C PHE A 121 -0.93 16.31 7.73
N THR A 122 -0.16 15.62 6.90
CA THR A 122 0.39 14.30 7.22
C THR A 122 1.44 14.38 8.32
N LEU A 123 2.30 15.41 8.31
CA LEU A 123 3.28 15.67 9.36
C LEU A 123 2.61 15.93 10.71
N GLU A 124 1.49 16.63 10.74
CA GLU A 124 0.72 16.80 11.97
C GLU A 124 0.06 15.47 12.40
N CYS A 125 -0.53 14.70 11.48
CA CYS A 125 -1.04 13.36 11.79
C CYS A 125 0.04 12.46 12.42
N LEU A 126 1.26 12.48 11.89
CA LEU A 126 2.41 11.74 12.41
C LEU A 126 2.74 12.13 13.86
N ARG A 127 2.81 13.43 14.16
CA ARG A 127 3.07 13.93 15.52
C ARG A 127 1.97 13.53 16.50
N VAL A 128 0.70 13.67 16.09
CA VAL A 128 -0.45 13.29 16.92
C VAL A 128 -0.44 11.77 17.16
N ALA A 129 -0.11 10.97 16.15
CA ALA A 129 0.01 9.52 16.28
C ALA A 129 1.11 9.10 17.27
N ASP A 130 2.32 9.66 17.13
CA ASP A 130 3.44 9.40 18.04
C ASP A 130 3.07 9.77 19.49
N ALA A 131 2.45 10.92 19.70
CA ALA A 131 2.00 11.37 21.03
C ALA A 131 0.96 10.42 21.66
N ASN A 132 0.28 9.59 20.86
CA ASN A 132 -0.73 8.65 21.29
C ASN A 132 -0.29 7.18 21.17
N GLY A 133 0.98 6.92 20.85
CA GLY A 133 1.54 5.56 20.76
C GLY A 133 1.13 4.78 19.51
N PHE A 134 0.75 5.46 18.43
CA PHE A 134 0.40 4.84 17.14
C PHE A 134 1.51 5.02 16.11
N LYS A 135 1.66 4.03 15.21
CA LYS A 135 2.48 4.17 14.00
C LYS A 135 1.59 4.25 12.77
N LEU A 136 1.86 5.24 11.92
CA LEU A 136 1.11 5.45 10.68
C LEU A 136 1.72 4.74 9.47
N ALA A 137 0.83 4.45 8.52
CA ALA A 137 1.12 3.99 7.18
C ALA A 137 0.58 5.05 6.19
N LEU A 138 1.47 5.71 5.46
CA LEU A 138 1.19 7.02 4.85
C LEU A 138 0.61 6.94 3.45
N TYR A 139 -0.25 7.91 3.12
CA TYR A 139 -0.77 8.28 1.81
C TYR A 139 -1.66 7.27 1.09
N ALA A 140 -1.23 6.02 0.97
CA ALA A 140 -1.90 4.97 0.19
C ALA A 140 -2.26 5.49 -1.21
N PHE A 141 -1.27 6.04 -1.92
CA PHE A 141 -1.50 6.58 -3.27
C PHE A 141 -1.93 5.46 -4.22
N SER A 142 -2.93 5.75 -5.05
CA SER A 142 -3.37 4.82 -6.10
C SER A 142 -2.29 4.59 -7.15
N SER A 143 -2.47 3.59 -8.02
CA SER A 143 -1.47 3.25 -9.02
C SER A 143 -1.25 4.34 -10.06
N GLY A 144 0.01 4.67 -10.26
CA GLY A 144 0.41 5.80 -11.09
C GLY A 144 0.39 7.14 -10.35
N ASN A 145 -0.05 7.19 -9.09
CA ASN A 145 -0.04 8.41 -8.27
C ASN A 145 1.17 8.46 -7.31
N PRO A 146 1.69 9.65 -6.99
CA PRO A 146 1.39 10.95 -7.61
C PRO A 146 1.68 10.97 -9.12
N ARG A 147 0.75 11.44 -9.96
CA ARG A 147 0.91 11.34 -11.42
C ARG A 147 1.97 12.31 -11.96
N ASP A 148 2.63 11.95 -13.05
CA ASP A 148 3.34 12.95 -13.86
C ASP A 148 2.28 13.70 -14.69
N ASP A 149 2.07 14.98 -14.44
CA ASP A 149 1.11 15.85 -15.16
C ASP A 149 1.82 16.84 -16.08
N VAL A 150 3.02 16.49 -16.55
CA VAL A 150 3.83 17.36 -17.42
C VAL A 150 3.34 17.41 -18.86
N VAL A 151 2.64 16.37 -19.32
CA VAL A 151 2.13 16.26 -20.70
C VAL A 151 0.70 15.73 -20.70
N GLY A 152 -0.19 16.37 -21.45
CA GLY A 152 -1.59 15.98 -21.62
C GLY A 152 -1.77 14.74 -22.51
N SER A 153 -2.99 14.22 -22.58
CA SER A 153 -3.34 13.08 -23.44
C SER A 153 -3.15 13.35 -24.95
N ASP A 154 -3.00 14.62 -25.33
CA ASP A 154 -2.73 15.12 -26.66
C ASP A 154 -1.23 15.31 -26.97
N GLY A 155 -0.34 14.96 -26.02
CA GLY A 155 1.10 15.11 -26.17
C GLY A 155 1.62 16.53 -25.95
N GLN A 156 0.77 17.49 -25.54
CA GLN A 156 1.19 18.87 -25.27
C GLN A 156 1.62 19.06 -23.82
N LEU A 157 2.60 19.94 -23.59
CA LEU A 157 2.99 20.33 -22.23
C LEU A 157 1.80 20.99 -21.52
N ILE A 158 1.51 20.56 -20.30
CA ILE A 158 0.49 21.20 -19.47
C ILE A 158 1.14 22.42 -18.79
N PRO A 159 0.69 23.66 -19.05
CA PRO A 159 1.19 24.83 -18.34
C PRO A 159 0.92 24.70 -16.83
N GLY A 160 1.97 24.78 -16.02
CA GLY A 160 1.87 24.55 -14.57
C GLY A 160 1.87 23.08 -14.15
N GLY A 161 2.02 22.15 -15.10
CA GLY A 161 2.14 20.72 -14.83
C GLY A 161 3.37 20.39 -13.96
N SER A 162 3.32 19.25 -13.28
CA SER A 162 4.38 18.83 -12.36
C SER A 162 4.86 17.39 -12.58
N THR A 163 6.13 17.18 -12.27
CA THR A 163 6.75 15.85 -12.27
C THR A 163 6.45 15.10 -10.99
N LEU A 164 6.54 13.78 -11.04
CA LEU A 164 6.54 12.91 -9.85
C LEU A 164 7.50 13.42 -8.77
N GLU A 165 8.74 13.77 -9.15
CA GLU A 165 9.78 14.22 -8.23
C GLU A 165 9.44 15.58 -7.59
N GLN A 166 8.84 16.52 -8.33
CA GLN A 166 8.40 17.80 -7.75
C GLN A 166 7.31 17.59 -6.70
N LYS A 167 6.39 16.65 -6.92
CA LYS A 167 5.34 16.30 -5.96
C LYS A 167 5.90 15.63 -4.72
N TRP A 168 6.77 14.63 -4.87
CA TRP A 168 7.50 14.04 -3.73
C TRP A 168 8.38 15.06 -3.02
N GLY A 169 8.95 16.01 -3.75
CA GLY A 169 9.72 17.13 -3.19
C GLY A 169 8.92 17.96 -2.19
N LYS A 170 7.61 18.12 -2.41
CA LYS A 170 6.71 18.80 -1.46
C LYS A 170 6.43 17.98 -0.20
N MET A 171 6.57 16.66 -0.27
CA MET A 171 6.27 15.72 0.83
C MET A 171 7.51 15.24 1.57
N LEU A 172 8.69 15.81 1.30
CA LEU A 172 9.93 15.42 1.97
C LEU A 172 9.85 15.52 3.50
N PRO A 173 9.27 16.59 4.11
CA PRO A 173 9.24 16.71 5.57
C PRO A 173 8.51 15.56 6.28
N SER A 174 7.31 15.18 5.82
CA SER A 174 6.57 14.06 6.40
C SER A 174 7.30 12.73 6.19
N MET A 175 7.94 12.54 5.04
CA MET A 175 8.63 11.31 4.67
C MET A 175 9.93 11.11 5.46
N GLN A 176 10.67 12.20 5.71
CA GLN A 176 11.84 12.20 6.60
C GLN A 176 11.42 11.90 8.04
N TYR A 177 10.35 12.53 8.52
CA TYR A 177 9.80 12.24 9.85
C TYR A 177 9.37 10.77 9.95
N ALA A 178 8.67 10.26 8.93
CA ALA A 178 8.22 8.88 8.86
C ALA A 178 9.38 7.90 9.03
N LYS A 179 10.45 8.09 8.25
CA LYS A 179 11.66 7.25 8.33
C LYS A 179 12.31 7.32 9.71
N ALA A 180 12.49 8.52 10.25
CA ALA A 180 13.16 8.71 11.53
C ALA A 180 12.38 8.17 12.73
N HIS A 181 11.04 8.08 12.62
CA HIS A 181 10.16 7.68 13.71
C HIS A 181 9.54 6.28 13.51
N GLY A 182 9.97 5.52 12.51
CA GLY A 182 9.51 4.15 12.30
C GLY A 182 8.06 4.05 11.80
N HIS A 183 7.62 5.01 10.99
CA HIS A 183 6.40 4.93 10.19
C HIS A 183 6.72 4.38 8.80
N ILE A 184 5.69 4.01 8.03
CA ILE A 184 5.85 3.38 6.71
C ILE A 184 5.09 4.14 5.62
N LEU A 185 5.49 3.94 4.37
CA LEU A 185 4.74 4.41 3.20
C LEU A 185 3.80 3.32 2.69
N LEU A 186 2.61 3.72 2.23
CA LEU A 186 1.69 2.89 1.47
C LEU A 186 1.56 3.36 0.02
N LEU A 187 1.55 2.40 -0.89
CA LEU A 187 1.23 2.61 -2.30
C LEU A 187 0.31 1.48 -2.80
N HIS A 188 -0.47 1.75 -3.84
CA HIS A 188 -1.24 0.74 -4.56
C HIS A 188 -0.60 0.51 -5.92
N GLU A 189 -0.52 -0.75 -6.35
CA GLU A 189 -0.02 -1.10 -7.68
C GLU A 189 -0.99 -2.02 -8.42
N TYR A 190 -1.59 -1.51 -9.48
CA TYR A 190 -2.55 -2.17 -10.33
C TYR A 190 -2.10 -2.04 -11.77
N GLY A 191 -2.39 -3.06 -12.57
CA GLY A 191 -2.03 -3.04 -13.99
C GLY A 191 -2.91 -2.18 -14.89
N PHE A 192 -3.82 -1.34 -14.35
CA PHE A 192 -4.90 -0.60 -15.01
C PHE A 192 -4.73 -0.38 -16.52
N ASN A 193 -5.58 -1.03 -17.33
CA ASN A 193 -5.69 -0.85 -18.78
C ASN A 193 -4.35 -0.96 -19.55
N SER A 194 -3.32 -1.55 -18.96
CA SER A 194 -2.04 -1.73 -19.62
C SER A 194 -2.20 -2.71 -20.79
N PRO A 195 -1.66 -2.41 -21.98
CA PRO A 195 -1.64 -3.37 -23.08
C PRO A 195 -0.73 -4.54 -22.70
N ALA A 196 -0.97 -5.73 -23.27
CA ALA A 196 -0.10 -6.88 -23.06
C ALA A 196 1.35 -6.52 -23.41
N ARG A 197 2.25 -6.61 -22.42
CA ARG A 197 3.65 -6.17 -22.52
C ARG A 197 4.49 -6.91 -21.48
N ASN A 198 5.81 -6.88 -21.64
CA ASN A 198 6.79 -7.48 -20.71
C ASN A 198 6.56 -8.98 -20.45
N GLY A 199 5.84 -9.67 -21.34
CA GLY A 199 5.43 -11.07 -21.18
C GLY A 199 4.26 -11.29 -20.23
N GLY A 200 3.53 -10.24 -19.84
CA GLY A 200 2.27 -10.31 -19.10
C GLY A 200 1.05 -10.04 -19.98
N PRO A 201 -0.13 -10.60 -19.64
CA PRO A 201 -1.38 -10.28 -20.33
C PRO A 201 -1.80 -8.83 -20.08
N ALA A 202 -2.72 -8.30 -20.88
CA ALA A 202 -3.26 -6.96 -20.66
C ALA A 202 -3.81 -6.80 -19.24
N THR A 203 -3.72 -5.60 -18.68
CA THR A 203 -4.18 -5.25 -17.32
C THR A 203 -3.41 -5.93 -16.18
N SER A 204 -2.45 -6.81 -16.46
CA SER A 204 -1.60 -7.43 -15.44
C SER A 204 -0.58 -6.46 -14.84
N LEU A 205 -0.13 -6.75 -13.61
CA LEU A 205 0.98 -6.03 -12.98
C LEU A 205 2.21 -6.08 -13.88
N ARG A 206 2.51 -7.26 -14.42
CA ARG A 206 3.64 -7.46 -15.33
C ARG A 206 3.57 -6.58 -16.57
N ALA A 207 2.41 -6.48 -17.21
CA ALA A 207 2.21 -5.64 -18.39
C ALA A 207 2.38 -4.15 -18.10
N SER A 208 2.03 -3.72 -16.89
CA SER A 208 2.08 -2.31 -16.50
C SER A 208 3.45 -1.82 -16.03
N ALA A 209 4.38 -2.73 -15.73
CA ALA A 209 5.72 -2.37 -15.31
C ALA A 209 6.52 -1.66 -16.42
N PRO A 210 7.44 -0.74 -16.09
CA PRO A 210 7.72 -0.20 -14.76
C PRO A 210 6.87 1.07 -14.44
N ASN A 211 5.82 1.32 -15.23
CA ASN A 211 5.16 2.63 -15.23
C ASN A 211 4.00 2.72 -14.24
N LEU A 212 3.33 1.59 -13.92
CA LEU A 212 2.39 1.49 -12.80
C LEU A 212 2.96 0.56 -11.73
N ALA A 213 3.07 -0.74 -12.04
CA ALA A 213 3.80 -1.67 -11.18
C ALA A 213 5.30 -1.36 -11.18
N LEU A 214 5.95 -1.48 -10.02
CA LEU A 214 7.37 -1.19 -9.76
C LEU A 214 7.74 0.28 -9.96
N ARG A 215 6.76 1.18 -10.13
CA ARG A 215 6.99 2.62 -10.29
C ARG A 215 7.62 3.20 -9.03
N TYR A 216 7.36 2.60 -7.86
CA TYR A 216 8.02 3.00 -6.61
C TYR A 216 9.54 3.00 -6.72
N ARG A 217 10.16 2.19 -7.60
CA ARG A 217 11.62 2.21 -7.76
C ARG A 217 12.12 3.59 -8.20
N ARG A 218 11.38 4.30 -9.06
CA ARG A 218 11.69 5.70 -9.43
C ARG A 218 11.52 6.64 -8.23
N THR A 219 10.40 6.50 -7.51
CA THR A 219 10.13 7.25 -6.27
C THR A 219 11.25 7.08 -5.24
N TYR A 220 11.67 5.85 -4.97
CA TYR A 220 12.67 5.56 -3.95
C TYR A 220 14.08 6.00 -4.35
N ARG A 221 14.44 5.99 -5.64
CA ARG A 221 15.68 6.63 -6.11
C ARG A 221 15.71 8.13 -5.82
N PHE A 222 14.57 8.81 -5.91
CA PHE A 222 14.46 10.22 -5.55
C PHE A 222 14.51 10.40 -4.02
N LEU A 223 13.64 9.71 -3.28
CA LEU A 223 13.52 9.85 -1.82
C LEU A 223 14.81 9.51 -1.08
N TYR A 224 15.57 8.52 -1.55
CA TYR A 224 16.86 8.12 -0.97
C TYR A 224 17.87 9.28 -0.92
N GLN A 225 17.86 10.18 -1.91
CA GLN A 225 18.75 11.34 -1.97
C GLN A 225 18.52 12.33 -0.81
N PHE A 226 17.34 12.26 -0.18
CA PHE A 226 16.91 13.16 0.88
C PHE A 226 16.72 12.45 2.23
N ASN A 227 17.16 11.19 2.35
CA ASN A 227 16.90 10.35 3.53
C ASN A 227 15.41 10.30 3.89
N ALA A 228 14.55 10.25 2.87
CA ALA A 228 13.09 10.33 2.96
C ALA A 228 12.40 9.03 2.49
N ASP A 229 13.10 7.91 2.60
CA ASP A 229 12.74 6.57 2.14
C ASP A 229 12.38 5.65 3.34
N PRO A 230 11.21 5.85 3.99
CA PRO A 230 10.73 4.90 4.99
C PRO A 230 10.47 3.52 4.36
N PRO A 231 10.30 2.44 5.14
CA PRO A 231 9.88 1.15 4.60
C PRO A 231 8.56 1.25 3.83
N LEU A 232 8.39 0.43 2.80
CA LEU A 232 7.24 0.41 1.90
C LEU A 232 6.35 -0.80 2.13
N VAL A 233 5.04 -0.60 2.12
CA VAL A 233 4.08 -1.67 1.85
C VAL A 233 3.25 -1.29 0.63
N ILE A 234 3.07 -2.25 -0.27
CA ILE A 234 2.09 -2.13 -1.34
C ILE A 234 0.74 -2.59 -0.77
N SER A 235 -0.12 -1.68 -0.31
CA SER A 235 -1.34 -2.03 0.44
C SER A 235 -2.45 -2.60 -0.44
N GLU A 236 -2.35 -2.44 -1.75
CA GLU A 236 -3.24 -3.06 -2.72
C GLU A 236 -2.46 -3.41 -3.98
N ALA A 237 -2.56 -4.67 -4.43
CA ALA A 237 -2.06 -5.06 -5.73
C ALA A 237 -2.94 -6.08 -6.44
N SER A 238 -3.26 -5.82 -7.72
CA SER A 238 -4.02 -6.77 -8.56
C SER A 238 -4.03 -6.35 -10.03
N ALA A 239 -4.75 -7.13 -10.84
CA ALA A 239 -5.00 -6.80 -12.23
C ALA A 239 -6.15 -5.78 -12.38
N GLY A 240 -5.82 -4.48 -12.33
CA GLY A 240 -6.76 -3.38 -12.63
C GLY A 240 -8.10 -3.40 -11.89
N VAL A 241 -9.08 -2.64 -12.38
CA VAL A 241 -10.46 -2.67 -11.91
C VAL A 241 -11.08 -4.01 -12.30
N GLY A 242 -11.70 -4.73 -11.36
CA GLY A 242 -12.15 -6.10 -11.56
C GLY A 242 -11.14 -7.14 -11.05
N GLY A 243 -9.88 -6.76 -10.81
CA GLY A 243 -8.86 -7.55 -10.13
C GLY A 243 -8.80 -9.00 -10.60
N PHE A 244 -9.03 -9.92 -9.66
CA PHE A 244 -9.11 -11.36 -9.87
C PHE A 244 -10.19 -11.81 -10.88
N GLY A 245 -11.24 -11.03 -11.11
CA GLY A 245 -12.24 -11.34 -12.14
C GLY A 245 -11.75 -11.07 -13.56
N THR A 246 -10.75 -10.19 -13.72
CA THR A 246 -10.21 -9.78 -15.03
C THR A 246 -9.23 -10.81 -15.57
N LEU A 247 -8.43 -11.43 -14.70
CA LEU A 247 -7.53 -12.52 -15.04
C LEU A 247 -8.10 -13.83 -14.49
N MET A 248 -8.24 -14.86 -15.34
CA MET A 248 -8.59 -16.21 -14.86
C MET A 248 -7.65 -16.64 -13.71
N PRO A 249 -8.10 -17.47 -12.74
CA PRO A 249 -7.37 -17.71 -11.49
C PRO A 249 -5.89 -18.11 -11.66
N GLU A 250 -5.58 -18.95 -12.64
CA GLU A 250 -4.23 -19.41 -12.93
C GLU A 250 -3.35 -18.27 -13.48
N ALA A 251 -3.89 -17.45 -14.37
CA ALA A 251 -3.19 -16.30 -14.94
C ALA A 251 -2.97 -15.21 -13.87
N TRP A 252 -3.94 -15.00 -12.99
CA TRP A 252 -3.82 -14.09 -11.87
C TRP A 252 -2.73 -14.54 -10.89
N LEU A 253 -2.71 -15.83 -10.51
CA LEU A 253 -1.68 -16.36 -9.62
C LEU A 253 -0.28 -16.30 -10.25
N ALA A 254 -0.16 -16.53 -11.56
CA ALA A 254 1.10 -16.38 -12.28
C ALA A 254 1.60 -14.93 -12.31
N ASP A 255 0.70 -13.95 -12.45
CA ASP A 255 1.05 -12.52 -12.37
C ASP A 255 1.47 -12.12 -10.96
N ALA A 256 0.73 -12.56 -9.93
CA ALA A 256 1.11 -12.36 -8.53
C ALA A 256 2.46 -13.00 -8.19
N ALA A 257 2.74 -14.20 -8.69
CA ALA A 257 4.02 -14.89 -8.50
C ALA A 257 5.19 -14.18 -9.20
N TRP A 258 4.96 -13.63 -10.40
CA TRP A 258 5.96 -12.78 -11.06
C TRP A 258 6.25 -11.52 -10.22
N TYR A 259 5.20 -10.85 -9.75
CA TYR A 259 5.34 -9.63 -8.98
C TYR A 259 6.05 -9.88 -7.64
N ASP A 260 5.73 -10.98 -6.96
CA ASP A 260 6.46 -11.46 -5.77
C ASP A 260 7.97 -11.60 -6.04
N GLY A 261 8.33 -12.21 -7.17
CA GLY A 261 9.71 -12.34 -7.64
C GLY A 261 10.44 -11.00 -7.81
N GLU A 262 9.73 -9.96 -8.26
CA GLU A 262 10.28 -8.61 -8.36
C GLU A 262 10.42 -7.94 -6.98
N LEU A 263 9.40 -8.02 -6.14
CA LEU A 263 9.41 -7.40 -4.81
C LEU A 263 10.45 -8.03 -3.88
N MET A 264 10.73 -9.32 -4.03
CA MET A 264 11.79 -10.00 -3.27
C MET A 264 13.19 -9.42 -3.50
N ARG A 265 13.41 -8.71 -4.61
CA ARG A 265 14.68 -8.03 -4.91
C ARG A 265 14.82 -6.69 -4.21
N ASP A 266 13.71 -6.14 -3.71
CA ASP A 266 13.65 -4.78 -3.17
C ASP A 266 13.51 -4.81 -1.65
N ARG A 267 14.64 -4.68 -0.94
CA ARG A 267 14.69 -4.78 0.53
C ARG A 267 13.86 -3.73 1.26
N VAL A 268 13.54 -2.61 0.61
CA VAL A 268 12.69 -1.56 1.17
C VAL A 268 11.22 -1.96 1.25
N VAL A 269 10.79 -2.97 0.45
CA VAL A 269 9.42 -3.46 0.46
C VAL A 269 9.26 -4.49 1.56
N LEU A 270 8.45 -4.19 2.57
CA LEU A 270 8.10 -5.11 3.64
C LEU A 270 7.19 -6.22 3.12
N GLY A 271 6.21 -5.86 2.28
CA GLY A 271 5.32 -6.77 1.61
C GLY A 271 4.30 -6.06 0.72
N CYS A 272 3.41 -6.85 0.14
CA CYS A 272 2.35 -6.46 -0.77
C CYS A 272 1.05 -7.16 -0.39
N CYS A 273 -0.08 -6.48 -0.47
CA CYS A 273 -1.39 -7.01 -0.16
C CYS A 273 -2.21 -7.22 -1.44
N LEU A 274 -2.42 -8.48 -1.82
CA LEU A 274 -3.21 -8.83 -2.99
C LEU A 274 -4.69 -8.47 -2.77
N TYR A 275 -5.28 -7.76 -3.74
CA TYR A 275 -6.66 -7.28 -3.67
C TYR A 275 -7.64 -8.28 -4.31
N GLN A 276 -8.61 -8.85 -3.58
CA GLN A 276 -8.82 -8.76 -2.12
C GLN A 276 -9.54 -9.97 -1.52
N VAL A 277 -9.49 -10.12 -0.20
CA VAL A 277 -10.24 -11.10 0.59
C VAL A 277 -11.48 -10.44 1.18
N GLY A 278 -12.65 -11.06 0.95
CA GLY A 278 -13.92 -10.37 1.15
C GLY A 278 -14.25 -9.49 -0.06
N GLY A 279 -15.16 -8.52 0.10
CA GLY A 279 -15.55 -7.62 -0.98
C GLY A 279 -16.14 -8.32 -2.21
N ALA A 280 -16.18 -7.58 -3.33
CA ALA A 280 -16.72 -8.06 -4.60
C ALA A 280 -15.71 -8.91 -5.40
N GLU A 281 -14.41 -8.60 -5.31
CA GLU A 281 -13.33 -9.27 -6.05
C GLU A 281 -12.61 -10.30 -5.16
N ASN A 282 -13.40 -11.19 -4.56
CA ASN A 282 -12.94 -12.03 -3.46
C ASN A 282 -12.04 -13.18 -3.91
N ILE A 283 -10.75 -13.12 -3.56
CA ILE A 283 -9.73 -14.11 -3.92
C ILE A 283 -9.73 -15.35 -3.02
N ARG A 284 -10.65 -15.51 -2.05
CA ARG A 284 -10.60 -16.61 -1.06
C ARG A 284 -10.46 -18.01 -1.66
N THR A 285 -10.94 -18.23 -2.88
CA THR A 285 -10.84 -19.53 -3.58
C THR A 285 -9.40 -19.87 -3.98
N ILE A 286 -8.52 -18.88 -4.11
CA ILE A 286 -7.11 -19.07 -4.46
C ILE A 286 -6.22 -19.35 -3.24
N PHE A 287 -6.73 -19.22 -2.01
CA PHE A 287 -5.94 -19.41 -0.79
C PHE A 287 -5.11 -20.68 -0.75
N PRO A 288 -5.62 -21.88 -1.13
CA PRO A 288 -4.79 -23.08 -1.11
C PRO A 288 -3.56 -22.96 -1.99
N ALA A 289 -3.74 -22.48 -3.23
CA ALA A 289 -2.68 -22.33 -4.23
C ALA A 289 -1.73 -21.16 -3.92
N LEU A 290 -2.25 -20.06 -3.38
CA LEU A 290 -1.45 -18.93 -2.91
C LEU A 290 -0.56 -19.34 -1.73
N ALA A 291 -1.10 -20.10 -0.76
CA ALA A 291 -0.30 -20.63 0.34
C ALA A 291 0.77 -21.61 -0.17
N ASP A 292 0.47 -22.44 -1.17
CA ASP A 292 1.48 -23.33 -1.78
C ASP A 292 2.59 -22.54 -2.48
N HIS A 293 2.28 -21.39 -3.09
CA HIS A 293 3.30 -20.50 -3.66
C HIS A 293 4.18 -19.87 -2.57
N ILE A 294 3.56 -19.29 -1.54
CA ILE A 294 4.28 -18.64 -0.42
C ILE A 294 5.19 -19.65 0.31
N ALA A 295 4.67 -20.85 0.60
CA ALA A 295 5.41 -21.92 1.27
C ALA A 295 6.63 -22.41 0.48
N ARG A 296 6.58 -22.36 -0.86
CA ARG A 296 7.70 -22.75 -1.74
C ARG A 296 8.73 -21.65 -1.97
N THR A 297 8.49 -20.46 -1.44
CA THR A 297 9.35 -19.28 -1.64
C THR A 297 10.08 -18.96 -0.33
N PRO A 298 11.12 -19.74 0.05
CA PRO A 298 11.71 -19.66 1.36
C PRO A 298 12.33 -18.28 1.64
N THR A 299 12.35 -17.92 2.92
CA THR A 299 13.14 -16.81 3.44
C THR A 299 14.62 -17.12 3.19
N PRO A 300 15.36 -16.35 2.35
CA PRO A 300 16.80 -16.51 2.29
C PRO A 300 17.35 -16.21 3.67
N LEU A 301 18.31 -17.02 4.11
CA LEU A 301 19.03 -16.76 5.36
C LEU A 301 19.58 -15.33 5.34
N PRO A 302 19.63 -14.62 6.48
CA PRO A 302 20.12 -13.25 6.50
C PRO A 302 21.51 -13.18 5.87
N GLU A 303 21.64 -12.50 4.73
CA GLU A 303 22.96 -12.22 4.18
C GLU A 303 23.69 -11.27 5.12
N SER A 304 24.82 -11.72 5.67
CA SER A 304 25.79 -10.85 6.32
C SER A 304 26.47 -10.00 5.25
N GLY A 305 26.05 -8.75 5.07
CA GLY A 305 26.68 -7.84 4.12
C GLY A 305 25.94 -6.51 3.94
N PRO A 306 26.63 -5.46 3.46
CA PRO A 306 25.99 -4.20 3.12
C PRO A 306 24.93 -4.41 2.03
N LEU A 307 23.84 -3.65 2.15
CA LEU A 307 22.74 -3.58 1.18
C LEU A 307 23.30 -3.32 -0.24
N PRO A 308 22.86 -4.07 -1.27
CA PRO A 308 23.21 -3.74 -2.65
C PRO A 308 22.66 -2.36 -2.99
N VAL A 309 23.51 -1.52 -3.57
CA VAL A 309 23.14 -0.23 -4.13
C VAL A 309 22.23 -0.50 -5.32
N ILE A 310 21.02 0.05 -5.29
CA ILE A 310 20.09 0.01 -6.42
C ILE A 310 20.73 0.84 -7.55
N VAL A 311 21.19 0.18 -8.61
CA VAL A 311 21.67 0.81 -9.86
C VAL A 311 20.50 1.02 -10.81
#